data_AF-A0A948KTW0-F1
#
_entry.id   AF-A0A948KTW0-F1
#
_cell.length_a   1.000
_cell.length_b   1.000
_cell.length_c   1.000
_cell.angle_alpha   90.00
_cell.angle_beta   90.00
_cell.angle_gamma   90.00
#
_symmetry.space_group_name_H-M   'P 1'
#
loop_
_entity.id
_entity.type
_entity.pdbx_description
1 polymer ?
#
loop_
_entity_poly.entity_id
_entity_poly.type
_entity_poly.pdbx_seq_one_letter_code
_entity_poly.pdbx_strand_id
1 'polypeptide(L)'
;MNQDPSVREAIQMIVTALQGQDRIEQRCHNMALAVRQFALLPPTAPDSVYDEIWSSLTLDELRVPALSGIAAHQSHGDAELF
;
A
#
# COMPACT_ATOMS: atom_id res chain seq x y z
N MET A 1 -18.46 14.53 27.57
CA MET A 1 -18.52 15.04 26.18
C MET A 1 -18.90 13.85 25.29
N ASN A 2 -20.17 13.68 24.96
CA ASN A 2 -20.59 12.69 23.97
C ASN A 2 -20.02 13.15 22.63
N GLN A 3 -19.05 12.42 22.06
CA GLN A 3 -18.58 12.72 20.71
C GLN A 3 -19.75 12.44 19.76
N ASP A 4 -20.16 13.48 19.03
CA ASP A 4 -21.19 13.40 18.00
C ASP A 4 -20.87 12.25 17.02
N PRO A 5 -21.83 11.35 16.72
CA PRO A 5 -21.63 10.26 15.77
C PRO A 5 -21.04 10.72 14.43
N SER A 6 -21.40 11.92 13.97
CA SER A 6 -20.86 12.51 12.73
C SER A 6 -19.36 12.81 12.81
N VAL A 7 -18.86 13.22 13.97
CA VAL A 7 -17.43 13.47 14.21
C VAL A 7 -16.66 12.15 14.17
N ARG A 8 -17.21 11.08 14.75
CA ARG A 8 -16.59 9.75 14.71
C ARG A 8 -16.50 9.20 13.28
N GLU A 9 -17.56 9.38 12.50
CA GLU A 9 -17.58 8.99 11.08
C GLU A 9 -16.56 9.79 10.26
N ALA A 10 -16.50 11.11 10.45
CA ALA A 10 -15.52 11.97 9.81
C ALA A 10 -14.07 11.54 10.12
N ILE A 11 -13.78 11.23 11.39
CA ILE A 11 -12.46 10.72 11.81
C ILE A 11 -12.14 9.41 11.09
N GLN A 12 -13.11 8.48 11.01
CA GLN A 12 -12.92 7.19 10.35
C GLN A 12 -12.61 7.35 8.85
N MET A 13 -13.32 8.25 8.16
CA MET A 13 -13.04 8.56 6.75
C MET A 13 -11.63 9.13 6.56
N ILE A 14 -11.22 10.07 7.42
CA ILE A 14 -9.88 10.67 7.36
C ILE A 14 -8.80 9.61 7.57
N VAL A 15 -8.93 8.76 8.60
CA VAL A 15 -7.97 7.69 8.87
C VAL A 15 -7.87 6.72 7.69
N THR A 16 -9.00 6.36 7.09
CA THR A 16 -9.04 5.47 5.91
C THR A 16 -8.35 6.12 4.71
N ALA A 17 -8.58 7.41 4.48
CA ALA A 17 -7.94 8.15 3.39
C ALA A 17 -6.42 8.25 3.58
N LEU A 18 -5.95 8.53 4.80
CA LEU A 18 -4.52 8.57 5.13
C LEU A 18 -3.85 7.21 4.90
N GLN A 19 -4.52 6.12 5.29
CA GLN A 19 -4.03 4.77 5.01
C GLN A 19 -3.97 4.46 3.52
N GLY A 20 -4.95 4.93 2.74
CA GLY A 20 -4.91 4.84 1.28
C GLY A 20 -3.72 5.60 0.68
N GLN A 21 -3.39 6.78 1.22
CA GLN A 21 -2.22 7.56 0.79
C GLN A 21 -0.90 6.82 1.08
N ASP A 22 -0.74 6.30 2.29
CA ASP A 22 0.46 5.54 2.68
C ASP A 22 0.68 4.32 1.78
N ARG A 23 -0.42 3.62 1.44
CA ARG A 23 -0.42 2.49 0.49
C ARG A 23 0.07 2.90 -0.90
N ILE A 24 -0.46 4.00 -1.44
CA ILE A 24 -0.04 4.55 -2.74
C ILE A 24 1.45 4.91 -2.72
N GLU A 25 1.94 5.55 -1.66
CA GLU A 25 3.36 5.91 -1.55
C GLU A 25 4.25 4.66 -1.53
N GLN A 26 3.89 3.63 -0.77
CA GLN A 26 4.62 2.37 -0.74
C GLN A 26 4.63 1.67 -2.10
N ARG A 27 3.51 1.63 -2.82
CA ARG A 27 3.44 1.09 -4.20
C ARG A 27 4.37 1.84 -5.14
N CYS A 28 4.34 3.16 -5.09
CA CYS A 28 5.24 4.01 -5.89
C CYS A 28 6.72 3.73 -5.57
N HIS A 29 7.06 3.57 -4.29
CA HIS A 29 8.42 3.23 -3.86
C HIS A 29 8.86 1.86 -4.41
N ASN A 30 8.02 0.83 -4.22
CA ASN A 30 8.28 -0.54 -4.68
C ASN A 30 8.46 -0.59 -6.20
N MET A 31 7.58 0.10 -6.95
CA MET A 31 7.69 0.19 -8.41
C MET A 31 8.99 0.89 -8.84
N ALA A 32 9.34 2.00 -8.19
CA ALA A 32 10.58 2.71 -8.49
C ALA A 32 11.82 1.83 -8.24
N LEU A 33 11.79 0.97 -7.22
CA LEU A 33 12.86 0.01 -6.95
C LEU A 33 12.96 -1.05 -8.05
N ALA A 34 11.84 -1.69 -8.42
CA ALA A 34 11.83 -2.69 -9.48
C ALA A 34 12.30 -2.12 -10.83
N VAL A 35 11.85 -0.91 -11.20
CA VAL A 35 12.32 -0.25 -12.44
C VAL A 35 13.83 -0.05 -12.43
N ARG A 36 14.42 0.33 -11.28
CA ARG A 36 15.88 0.45 -11.16
C ARG A 36 16.57 -0.90 -11.30
N GLN A 37 16.00 -1.97 -10.75
CA GLN A 37 16.55 -3.33 -10.91
C GLN A 37 16.50 -3.81 -12.36
N PHE A 38 15.38 -3.58 -13.05
CA PHE A 38 15.25 -3.91 -14.48
C PHE A 38 16.26 -3.16 -15.34
N ALA A 39 16.51 -1.88 -15.05
CA ALA A 39 17.48 -1.07 -15.81
C ALA A 39 18.93 -1.56 -15.69
N LEU A 40 19.24 -2.36 -14.66
CA LEU A 40 20.57 -2.94 -14.44
C LEU A 40 20.74 -4.33 -15.09
N LEU A 41 19.66 -4.92 -15.62
CA LEU A 41 19.73 -6.26 -16.20
C LEU A 41 20.45 -6.23 -17.56
N PRO A 42 21.34 -7.21 -17.82
CA PRO A 42 21.91 -7.37 -19.15
C PRO A 42 20.84 -7.84 -20.15
N PRO A 43 21.01 -7.58 -21.46
CA PRO A 43 20.08 -8.06 -22.49
C PRO A 43 19.92 -9.59 -22.55
N THR A 44 20.86 -10.33 -21.93
CA THR A 44 20.86 -11.80 -21.84
C THR A 44 20.25 -12.31 -20.54
N ALA A 45 19.68 -11.45 -19.70
CA ALA A 45 19.05 -11.86 -18.46
C ALA A 45 17.90 -12.83 -18.76
N PRO A 46 17.84 -13.99 -18.08
CA PRO A 46 16.74 -14.93 -18.27
C PRO A 46 15.45 -14.37 -17.67
N ASP A 47 14.30 -14.73 -18.26
CA ASP A 47 12.97 -14.28 -17.84
C ASP A 47 12.71 -14.53 -16.34
N SER A 48 13.28 -15.60 -15.77
CA SER A 48 13.17 -15.92 -14.35
C SER A 48 13.66 -14.81 -13.40
N VAL A 49 14.62 -13.98 -13.83
CA VAL A 49 15.11 -12.85 -13.03
C VAL A 49 14.08 -11.72 -13.02
N TYR A 50 13.33 -11.54 -14.10
CA TYR A 50 12.22 -10.59 -14.15
C TYR A 50 11.08 -11.06 -13.24
N ASP A 51 10.75 -12.36 -13.29
CA ASP A 51 9.75 -12.97 -12.41
C ASP A 51 10.12 -12.81 -10.93
N GLU A 52 11.41 -12.97 -10.60
CA GLU A 52 11.90 -12.75 -9.23
C GLU A 52 11.69 -11.30 -8.78
N ILE A 53 12.09 -10.32 -9.60
CA ILE A 53 11.89 -8.88 -9.30
C ILE A 53 10.39 -8.58 -9.12
N TRP A 54 9.53 -9.08 -10.00
CA TRP A 54 8.08 -8.91 -9.87
C TRP A 54 7.53 -9.56 -8.60
N SER A 55 7.98 -10.77 -8.26
CA SER A 55 7.54 -11.49 -7.06
C SER A 55 7.96 -10.82 -5.76
N SER A 56 9.03 -10.02 -5.80
CA SER A 56 9.52 -9.25 -4.64
C SER A 56 8.64 -8.04 -4.31
N LEU A 57 7.76 -7.61 -5.22
CA LEU A 57 6.81 -6.53 -4.96
C LEU A 57 5.69 -7.04 -4.05
N THR A 58 5.81 -6.74 -2.75
CA THR A 58 4.77 -7.09 -1.78
C THR A 58 3.68 -6.02 -1.73
N LEU A 59 2.42 -6.46 -1.80
CA LEU A 59 1.22 -5.62 -1.63
C LEU A 59 0.77 -5.49 -0.16
N ASP A 60 1.53 -6.05 0.79
CA ASP A 60 1.18 -6.12 2.21
C ASP A 60 1.50 -4.79 2.92
N GLU A 61 0.87 -3.70 2.45
CA GLU A 61 1.23 -2.29 2.70
C GLU A 61 0.83 -1.74 4.09
N LEU A 62 0.12 -2.55 4.90
CA LEU A 62 -0.26 -2.20 6.27
C LEU A 62 0.63 -2.85 7.34
N ARG A 63 1.62 -3.65 6.96
CA ARG A 63 2.46 -4.41 7.90
C ARG A 63 3.71 -3.69 8.39
N VAL A 64 3.82 -2.38 8.20
CA VAL A 64 4.83 -1.58 8.92
C VAL A 64 4.34 -1.42 10.36
N PRO A 65 4.96 -2.07 11.37
CA PRO A 65 4.41 -2.08 12.73
C PRO A 65 4.37 -0.69 13.37
N ALA A 66 5.23 0.22 12.91
CA ALA A 66 5.25 1.63 13.31
C ALA A 66 4.03 2.44 12.82
N LEU A 67 3.27 1.94 11.83
CA LEU A 67 2.09 2.58 11.24
C LEU A 67 0.78 1.79 11.50
N SER A 68 0.87 0.62 12.13
CA SER A 68 -0.21 -0.37 12.27
C SER A 68 -1.21 -0.07 13.41
N GLY A 69 -1.19 1.12 14.03
CA GLY A 69 -1.95 1.39 15.26
C GLY A 69 -3.48 1.38 15.10
N ILE A 70 -4.01 1.62 13.90
CA ILE A 70 -5.46 1.71 13.65
C ILE A 70 -5.79 1.23 12.23
N ALA A 71 -5.31 0.06 11.79
CA ALA A 71 -5.78 -0.49 10.50
C ALA A 71 -7.29 -0.72 10.59
N ALA A 72 -8.06 0.19 10.01
CA ALA A 72 -9.50 0.01 9.91
C ALA A 72 -9.71 -1.20 9.02
N HIS A 73 -10.25 -2.27 9.59
CA HIS A 73 -10.65 -3.43 8.82
C HIS A 73 -11.83 -2.96 7.97
N GLN A 74 -11.57 -2.61 6.71
CA GLN A 74 -12.62 -2.21 5.78
C GLN A 74 -13.63 -3.36 5.71
N SER A 75 -14.90 -3.06 5.93
CA SER A 75 -15.98 -4.02 5.75
C SER A 75 -16.01 -4.46 4.29
N HIS A 76 -15.92 -5.77 4.05
CA HIS A 76 -16.11 -6.35 2.72
C HIS A 76 -17.37 -5.78 2.06
N GLY A 77 -17.21 -5.00 0.98
CA GLY A 77 -18.33 -4.53 0.15
C GLY A 77 -18.38 -3.03 -0.12
N ASP A 78 -17.59 -2.19 0.58
CA ASP A 78 -17.45 -0.79 0.18
C ASP A 78 -16.53 -0.68 -1.04
N ALA A 79 -16.86 0.25 -1.96
CA ALA A 79 -16.05 0.51 -3.12
C ALA A 79 -14.66 0.96 -2.66
N GLU A 80 -13.62 0.18 -3.01
CA GLU A 80 -12.23 0.61 -2.91
C GLU A 80 -12.08 1.86 -3.78
N LEU A 81 -12.10 3.03 -3.14
CA LEU A 81 -11.32 4.13 -3.65
C LEU A 81 -9.87 3.71 -3.42
N PHE A 82 -9.24 3.24 -4.51
CA PHE A 82 -7.82 2.91 -4.71
C PHE A 82 -7.36 1.47 -4.50
#